data_AF-A0A8I0WRI8-F1
#
_entry.id   AF-A0A8I0WRI8-F1
#
_cell.length_a   1.000
_cell.length_b   1.000
_cell.length_c   1.000
_cell.angle_alpha   90.00
_cell.angle_beta   90.00
_cell.angle_gamma   90.00
#
_symmetry.space_group_name_H-M   'P 1'
#
loop_
_entity.id
_entity.type
_entity.pdbx_description
1 polymer ?
#
loop_
_entity_poly.entity_id
_entity_poly.type
_entity_poly.pdbx_seq_one_letter_code
_entity_poly.pdbx_strand_id
1 'polypeptide(L)'
;MECAKNIKVECSSNELMTFYLKEMYSVGNNGLAKALGIHPSKSSRDKARIFDLACQLVSKFGLPPDSVNISDKPTKVVLEGDYAERVIQALEGKGKIKRKAPAVTEASQQMDLTI
;
A
#
# COMPACT_ATOMS: atom_id res chain seq x y z
N MET A 1 20.42 -10.13 20.38
CA MET A 1 20.32 -9.57 19.02
C MET A 1 19.22 -8.55 19.04
N GLU A 2 19.56 -7.26 18.89
CA GLU A 2 18.54 -6.23 18.63
C GLU A 2 17.92 -6.53 17.27
N CYS A 3 16.62 -6.82 17.23
CA CYS A 3 15.90 -6.94 15.97
C CYS A 3 15.92 -5.56 15.30
N ALA A 4 16.83 -5.41 14.34
CA ALA A 4 17.13 -4.18 13.63
C ALA A 4 15.85 -3.50 13.11
N LYS A 5 15.57 -2.29 13.61
CA LYS A 5 14.70 -1.24 13.02
C LYS A 5 13.58 -1.72 12.08
N ASN A 6 12.72 -2.64 12.52
CA ASN A 6 11.62 -3.13 11.69
C ASN A 6 10.47 -2.11 11.65
N ILE A 7 9.82 -1.98 10.50
CA ILE A 7 8.55 -1.26 10.36
C ILE A 7 7.51 -2.01 11.19
N LYS A 8 7.01 -1.34 12.23
CA LYS A 8 6.03 -1.91 13.14
C LYS A 8 4.68 -2.06 12.43
N VAL A 9 4.21 -3.30 12.32
CA VAL A 9 2.86 -3.60 11.84
C VAL A 9 1.94 -3.67 13.05
N GLU A 10 1.04 -2.70 13.19
CA GLU A 10 0.20 -2.57 14.39
C GLU A 10 -1.09 -3.41 14.34
N CYS A 11 -1.41 -3.99 13.19
CA CYS A 11 -2.57 -4.87 13.06
C CYS A 11 -2.26 -6.30 13.55
N SER A 12 -3.30 -6.95 14.05
CA SER A 12 -3.25 -8.34 14.50
C SER A 12 -3.02 -9.30 13.34
N SER A 13 -2.48 -10.49 13.65
CA SER A 13 -2.30 -11.54 12.65
C SER A 13 -3.62 -11.96 11.98
N ASN A 14 -4.74 -11.86 12.71
CA ASN A 14 -6.07 -12.18 12.19
C ASN A 14 -6.55 -11.15 11.16
N GLU A 15 -6.23 -9.87 11.36
CA GLU A 15 -6.55 -8.81 10.40
C GLU A 15 -5.72 -8.96 9.12
N LEU A 16 -4.42 -9.27 9.25
CA LEU A 16 -3.56 -9.60 8.11
C LEU A 16 -4.08 -10.81 7.34
N MET A 17 -4.48 -11.86 8.04
CA MET A 17 -5.06 -13.06 7.43
C MET A 17 -6.31 -12.72 6.63
N THR A 18 -7.22 -11.93 7.20
CA THR A 18 -8.46 -11.50 6.54
C THR A 18 -8.16 -10.71 5.25
N PHE A 19 -7.21 -9.77 5.32
CA PHE A 19 -6.75 -9.03 4.15
C PHE A 19 -6.22 -9.95 3.06
N TYR A 20 -5.30 -10.86 3.41
CA TYR A 20 -4.68 -11.74 2.44
C TYR A 20 -5.63 -12.79 1.85
N LEU A 21 -6.61 -13.28 2.62
CA LEU A 21 -7.67 -14.15 2.10
C LEU A 21 -8.52 -13.41 1.07
N LYS A 22 -8.83 -12.13 1.30
CA LYS A 22 -9.56 -11.29 0.33
C LYS A 22 -8.78 -11.10 -0.97
N GLU A 23 -7.50 -10.76 -0.88
CA GLU A 23 -6.61 -10.63 -2.06
C GLU A 23 -6.44 -11.97 -2.80
N MET A 24 -6.39 -13.06 -2.05
CA MET A 24 -6.37 -14.40 -2.63
C MET A 24 -7.63 -14.69 -3.47
N TYR A 25 -8.81 -14.25 -3.03
CA TYR A 25 -10.05 -14.46 -3.77
C TYR A 25 -10.06 -13.68 -5.09
N SER A 26 -9.43 -12.50 -5.14
CA SER A 26 -9.34 -11.70 -6.38
C SER A 26 -8.39 -12.32 -7.41
N VAL A 27 -7.31 -12.97 -6.97
CA VAL A 27 -6.33 -13.66 -7.85
C VAL A 27 -6.82 -15.05 -8.28
N GLY A 28 -7.68 -15.69 -7.49
CA GLY A 28 -8.17 -17.04 -7.71
C GLY A 28 -7.26 -18.12 -7.10
N ASN A 29 -7.89 -19.16 -6.55
CA ASN A 29 -7.23 -20.16 -5.71
C ASN A 29 -6.07 -20.90 -6.41
N ASN A 30 -6.28 -21.30 -7.67
CA ASN A 30 -5.32 -22.10 -8.43
C ASN A 30 -4.13 -21.26 -8.90
N GLY A 31 -4.34 -20.00 -9.24
CA GLY A 31 -3.27 -19.08 -9.67
C GLY A 31 -2.28 -18.82 -8.54
N LEU A 32 -2.80 -18.54 -7.35
CA LEU A 32 -1.97 -18.30 -6.17
C LEU A 32 -1.26 -19.57 -5.69
N ALA A 33 -1.94 -20.73 -5.69
CA ALA A 33 -1.29 -21.99 -5.31
C ALA A 33 -0.09 -22.31 -6.23
N LYS A 34 -0.24 -22.09 -7.55
CA LYS A 34 0.86 -22.26 -8.51
C LYS A 34 2.01 -21.29 -8.26
N ALA A 35 1.71 -20.01 -7.99
CA ALA A 35 2.72 -19.00 -7.70
C ALA A 35 3.52 -19.28 -6.41
N LEU A 36 2.86 -19.85 -5.40
CA LEU A 36 3.47 -20.23 -4.13
C LEU A 36 4.11 -21.63 -4.16
N GLY A 37 4.11 -22.32 -5.30
CA GLY A 37 4.64 -23.68 -5.43
C GLY A 37 3.85 -24.75 -4.67
N ILE A 38 2.58 -24.49 -4.35
CA ILE A 38 1.71 -25.42 -3.63
C ILE A 38 1.05 -26.38 -4.62
N HIS A 39 1.22 -27.68 -4.38
CA HIS A 39 0.57 -28.70 -5.20
C HIS A 39 -0.97 -28.62 -5.07
N PRO A 40 -1.75 -28.73 -6.17
CA PRO A 40 -3.21 -28.58 -6.14
C PRO A 40 -3.91 -29.47 -5.11
N SER A 41 -3.45 -30.71 -4.95
CA SER A 41 -4.03 -31.66 -3.98
C SER A 41 -3.81 -31.30 -2.51
N LYS A 42 -2.87 -30.39 -2.21
CA LYS A 42 -2.60 -29.90 -0.85
C LYS A 42 -2.98 -28.44 -0.65
N SER A 43 -3.42 -27.76 -1.71
CA SER A 43 -3.71 -26.33 -1.76
C SER A 43 -4.53 -25.84 -0.57
N SER A 44 -5.63 -26.52 -0.23
CA SER A 44 -6.52 -26.08 0.86
C SER A 44 -5.82 -26.05 2.24
N ARG A 45 -5.02 -27.08 2.56
CA ARG A 45 -4.36 -27.21 3.87
C ARG A 45 -3.09 -26.38 3.97
N ASP A 46 -2.23 -26.48 2.96
CA ASP A 46 -0.92 -25.85 3.00
C ASP A 46 -1.04 -24.34 2.93
N LYS A 47 -2.04 -23.83 2.17
CA LYS A 47 -2.29 -22.40 2.06
C LYS A 47 -2.68 -21.78 3.39
N ALA A 48 -3.72 -22.28 4.06
CA ALA A 48 -4.14 -21.73 5.34
C ALA A 48 -2.99 -21.68 6.35
N ARG A 49 -2.18 -22.75 6.40
CA ARG A 49 -0.99 -22.83 7.26
C ARG A 49 0.09 -21.82 6.88
N ILE A 50 0.40 -21.67 5.59
CA ILE A 50 1.44 -20.74 5.11
C ILE A 50 1.02 -19.29 5.39
N PHE A 51 -0.23 -18.95 5.13
CA PHE A 51 -0.76 -17.60 5.39
C PHE A 51 -0.75 -17.28 6.89
N ASP A 52 -1.11 -18.24 7.74
CA ASP A 52 -1.10 -18.07 9.19
C ASP A 52 0.31 -17.80 9.72
N LEU A 53 1.27 -18.64 9.33
CA LEU A 53 2.67 -18.47 9.69
C LEU A 53 3.23 -17.14 9.19
N ALA A 54 2.89 -16.73 7.96
CA ALA A 54 3.33 -15.45 7.41
C ALA A 54 2.76 -14.26 8.21
N CYS A 55 1.47 -14.28 8.55
CA CYS A 55 0.84 -13.23 9.35
C CYS A 55 1.45 -13.15 10.76
N GLN A 56 1.71 -14.27 11.40
CA GLN A 56 2.37 -14.31 12.72
C GLN A 56 3.79 -13.73 12.66
N LEU A 57 4.57 -14.06 11.62
CA LEU A 57 5.91 -13.49 11.44
C LEU A 57 5.86 -11.98 11.24
N VAL A 58 4.96 -11.49 10.38
CA VAL A 58 4.80 -10.06 10.11
C VAL A 58 4.31 -9.31 11.33
N SER A 59 3.33 -9.82 12.09
CA SER A 59 2.87 -9.18 13.32
C SER A 59 3.93 -9.21 14.43
N LYS A 60 4.73 -10.28 14.52
CA LYS A 60 5.73 -10.44 15.59
C LYS A 60 7.02 -9.65 15.32
N PHE A 61 7.48 -9.67 14.09
CA PHE A 61 8.77 -9.10 13.71
C PHE A 61 8.64 -7.82 12.90
N GLY A 62 7.47 -7.51 12.33
CA GLY A 62 7.31 -6.40 11.41
C GLY A 62 7.94 -6.71 10.05
N LEU A 63 8.15 -5.67 9.25
CA LEU A 63 8.88 -5.75 7.98
C LEU A 63 10.26 -5.10 8.13
N PRO A 64 11.29 -5.56 7.39
CA PRO A 64 12.57 -4.87 7.38
C PRO A 64 12.43 -3.39 6.95
N PRO A 65 13.30 -2.50 7.44
CA PRO A 65 13.36 -1.14 6.93
C PRO A 65 13.72 -1.17 5.44
N ASP A 66 13.19 -0.23 4.67
CA ASP A 66 13.37 -0.09 3.21
C ASP A 66 12.83 -1.26 2.36
N SER A 67 12.18 -2.28 2.96
CA SER A 67 11.55 -3.38 2.19
C SER A 67 10.18 -3.03 1.63
N VAL A 68 9.63 -1.87 2.01
CA VAL A 68 8.33 -1.40 1.55
C VAL A 68 8.55 -0.23 0.62
N ASN A 69 8.40 -0.47 -0.68
CA ASN A 69 8.26 0.62 -1.64
C ASN A 69 6.83 1.15 -1.52
N ILE A 70 6.62 2.11 -0.61
CA ILE A 70 5.42 2.92 -0.59
C ILE A 70 5.55 3.85 -1.80
N SER A 71 5.19 3.35 -2.99
CA SER A 71 4.89 4.23 -4.13
C SER A 71 3.97 5.31 -3.58
N ASP A 72 4.35 6.59 -3.76
CA ASP A 72 3.75 7.81 -3.21
C ASP A 72 2.22 7.88 -3.39
N LYS A 73 1.48 6.97 -2.77
CA LYS A 73 0.05 7.05 -2.61
C LYS A 73 -0.12 8.17 -1.60
N PRO A 74 -0.79 9.27 -1.96
CA PRO A 74 -0.93 10.40 -1.08
C PRO A 74 -1.52 9.90 0.24
N THR A 75 -0.87 10.25 1.35
CA THR A 75 -1.25 9.85 2.71
C THR A 75 -2.77 10.01 2.87
N LYS A 76 -3.48 8.89 2.93
CA LYS A 76 -4.93 8.91 3.10
C LYS A 76 -5.21 9.19 4.57
N VAL A 77 -5.38 10.46 4.91
CA VAL A 77 -5.83 10.87 6.24
C VAL A 77 -7.35 10.69 6.31
N VAL A 78 -7.82 9.84 7.21
CA VAL A 78 -9.24 9.68 7.52
C VAL A 78 -9.54 10.50 8.76
N LEU A 79 -10.48 11.44 8.64
CA LEU A 79 -10.96 12.27 9.74
C LEU A 79 -12.43 11.93 9.97
N GLU A 80 -12.82 11.72 11.23
CA GLU A 80 -14.18 11.34 11.62
C GLU A 80 -14.73 12.29 12.69
N GLY A 81 -16.06 12.40 12.75
CA GLY A 81 -16.80 13.21 13.73
C GLY A 81 -16.47 14.71 13.70
N ASP A 82 -16.53 15.35 14.87
CA ASP A 82 -16.32 16.80 15.06
C ASP A 82 -15.02 17.32 14.45
N TYR A 83 -14.00 16.46 14.36
CA TYR A 83 -12.71 16.82 13.79
C TYR A 83 -12.77 17.00 12.27
N ALA A 84 -13.57 16.18 11.58
CA ALA A 84 -13.84 16.32 10.16
C ALA A 84 -14.61 17.62 9.88
N GLU A 85 -15.62 17.93 10.68
CA GLU A 85 -16.44 19.14 10.52
C GLU A 85 -15.60 20.42 10.69
N ARG A 86 -14.75 20.48 11.71
CA ARG A 86 -13.85 21.62 11.94
C ARG A 86 -12.87 21.83 10.79
N VAL A 87 -12.35 20.75 10.21
CA VAL A 87 -11.44 20.83 9.07
C VAL A 87 -12.18 21.30 7.81
N ILE A 88 -13.41 20.82 7.58
CA ILE A 88 -14.25 21.27 6.47
C ILE A 88 -14.55 22.78 6.59
N GLN A 89 -15.01 23.25 7.74
CA GLN A 89 -15.28 24.68 7.97
C GLN A 89 -14.02 25.54 7.78
N ALA A 90 -12.86 25.07 8.28
CA ALA A 90 -11.60 25.78 8.11
C ALA A 90 -11.12 25.83 6.65
N LEU A 91 -11.45 24.82 5.83
CA LEU A 91 -11.11 24.76 4.41
C LEU A 91 -12.06 25.57 3.55
N GLU A 92 -13.36 25.59 3.86
CA GLU A 92 -14.36 26.41 3.17
C GLU A 92 -14.05 27.91 3.30
N GLY A 93 -13.62 28.35 4.49
CA GLY A 93 -13.24 29.74 4.74
C GLY A 93 -11.93 30.19 4.06
N LYS A 94 -11.06 29.25 3.65
CA LYS A 94 -9.72 29.56 3.10
C LYS A 94 -9.64 29.46 1.58
N GLY A 95 -10.70 29.00 0.91
CA GLY A 95 -10.71 28.79 -0.54
C GLY A 95 -9.76 27.67 -0.98
N LYS A 96 -9.98 27.12 -2.18
CA LYS A 96 -9.14 26.04 -2.74
C LYS A 96 -7.67 26.47 -2.73
N ILE A 97 -6.79 25.66 -2.14
CA ILE A 97 -5.33 25.82 -2.24
C ILE A 97 -4.99 25.85 -3.73
N LYS A 98 -4.57 27.02 -4.23
CA LYS A 98 -4.09 27.15 -5.61
C LYS A 98 -2.85 26.29 -5.77
N ARG A 99 -2.98 25.14 -6.40
CA ARG A 99 -1.84 24.34 -6.83
C ARG A 99 -1.10 25.15 -7.89
N LYS A 100 0.16 25.51 -7.64
CA LYS A 100 1.04 26.00 -8.72
C LYS A 100 1.21 24.84 -9.70
N ALA A 101 0.75 25.04 -10.93
CA ALA A 101 1.12 24.14 -12.02
C ALA A 101 2.65 24.16 -12.17
N PRO A 102 3.31 23.01 -12.40
CA PRO A 102 4.71 23.01 -12.76
C PRO A 102 4.86 23.83 -14.05
N ALA A 103 5.80 24.77 -14.05
CA ALA A 103 6.09 25.58 -15.22
C ALA A 103 6.56 24.65 -16.34
N VAL A 104 5.71 24.43 -17.35
CA VAL A 104 6.11 23.86 -18.63
C VAL A 104 6.95 24.95 -19.30
N THR A 105 8.27 24.84 -19.20
CA THR A 105 9.18 25.62 -20.04
C THR A 105 9.04 25.12 -21.48
N GLU A 106 8.15 25.76 -22.25
CA GLU A 106 8.21 25.75 -23.70
C GLU A 106 9.43 26.58 -24.12
N ALA A 107 10.57 25.93 -24.29
CA ALA A 107 11.69 26.51 -25.02
C ALA A 107 11.51 26.13 -26.50
N SER A 108 10.95 27.06 -27.25
CA SER A 108 10.86 27.07 -28.71
C SER A 108 12.24 26.80 -29.32
N GLN A 109 12.42 25.63 -29.93
CA GLN A 109 13.51 25.38 -30.89
C GLN A 109 12.89 25.18 -32.26
N GLN A 110 12.50 26.30 -32.88
CA GLN A 110 12.27 26.39 -34.31
C GLN A 110 13.65 26.35 -34.97
N MET A 111 14.08 25.16 -35.43
CA MET A 111 15.28 25.05 -36.26
C MET A 111 14.95 25.59 -37.64
N ASP A 112 15.57 26.72 -37.94
CA ASP A 112 15.69 27.32 -39.26
C ASP A 112 16.49 26.37 -40.17
N LEU A 113 15.91 25.95 -41.28
CA LEU A 113 16.58 25.16 -42.31
C LEU A 113 16.46 25.91 -43.63
N THR A 114 17.40 26.83 -43.83
CA THR A 114 17.71 27.43 -45.13
C THR A 114 19.07 26.91 -45.58
N ILE A 115 19.11 26.02 -46.57
CA ILE A 115 20.13 25.97 -47.63
C ILE A 115 19.42 25.59 -48.93
#